data_AF-A0AAI8GB74-F1
#
_entry.id   AF-A0AAI8GB74-F1
#
_cell.length_a   1.000
_cell.length_b   1.000
_cell.length_c   1.000
_cell.angle_alpha   90.00
_cell.angle_beta   90.00
_cell.angle_gamma   90.00
#
_symmetry.space_group_name_H-M   'P 1'
#
loop_
_entity.id
_entity.type
_entity.pdbx_description
1 polymer ?
#
loop_
_entity_poly.entity_id
_entity_poly.type
_entity_poly.pdbx_seq_one_letter_code
_entity_poly.pdbx_strand_id
1 'polypeptide(L)'
;MDILRIVFNAFCENENHYATCIIMLPENNFSIKKIYNISKINSYLICSSLKIDKLVEEKCFEIGDDIFIKAYLTAKNEGFYFTSFPDEGNLNLNNVSIPSFVESDIELVISNLGGHKIQERNIKTPDFYLNNILLEFKSLQNESLENKERQKNIAEIFFDTPDYSIDIDPIQNFNELTSIYHKKIKNTIKEHFKKASKQIKEFKREIQNGENSGIVLFNTGYFSLPHQLLKKLVEDILKNETETIEFAFIFTQIAQTNGWNLITTMQQDWVGNIPSGLNIKEFEIEFSKLIDLKMNGVFSEENAGSNLKFQKPISFEINDKIFYWNPGQISFFK
;
A
#
# COMPACT_ATOMS: atom_id res chain seq x y z
N MET A 1 35.79 -2.50 -23.94
CA MET A 1 34.87 -1.64 -23.17
C MET A 1 33.93 -2.58 -22.49
N ASP A 2 33.93 -2.60 -21.16
CA ASP A 2 33.22 -3.62 -20.43
C ASP A 2 31.72 -3.28 -20.38
N ILE A 3 30.89 -4.28 -20.60
CA ILE A 3 29.43 -4.16 -20.53
C ILE A 3 28.94 -4.75 -19.22
N LEU A 4 28.10 -4.02 -18.50
CA LEU A 4 27.36 -4.53 -17.36
C LEU A 4 26.00 -5.06 -17.83
N ARG A 5 25.58 -6.19 -17.28
CA ARG A 5 24.23 -6.74 -17.37
C ARG A 5 23.54 -6.54 -16.02
N ILE A 6 22.45 -5.79 -16.03
CA ILE A 6 21.61 -5.53 -14.87
C ILE A 6 20.30 -6.28 -15.05
N VAL A 7 19.99 -7.19 -14.14
CA VAL A 7 18.76 -8.01 -14.14
C VAL A 7 17.92 -7.67 -12.92
N PHE A 8 16.62 -7.45 -13.13
CA PHE A 8 15.66 -7.15 -12.07
C PHE A 8 14.25 -7.54 -12.51
N ASN A 9 13.39 -7.86 -11.54
CA ASN A 9 11.96 -7.94 -11.75
C ASN A 9 11.34 -6.55 -11.70
N ALA A 10 10.38 -6.31 -12.58
CA ALA A 10 9.62 -5.08 -12.64
C ALA A 10 8.15 -5.35 -12.99
N PHE A 11 7.33 -4.31 -12.84
CA PHE A 11 5.92 -4.32 -13.21
C PHE A 11 5.66 -3.31 -14.34
N CYS A 12 5.11 -3.79 -15.45
CA CYS A 12 4.72 -2.96 -16.59
C CYS A 12 3.39 -2.26 -16.29
N GLU A 13 3.41 -0.93 -16.17
CA GLU A 13 2.20 -0.17 -15.81
C GLU A 13 1.14 -0.18 -16.91
N ASN A 14 1.58 -0.14 -18.17
CA ASN A 14 0.70 -0.06 -19.34
C ASN A 14 0.00 -1.39 -19.64
N GLU A 15 0.71 -2.50 -19.45
CA GLU A 15 0.22 -3.85 -19.76
C GLU A 15 -0.20 -4.64 -18.51
N ASN A 16 0.01 -4.06 -17.32
CA ASN A 16 -0.43 -4.59 -16.03
C ASN A 16 0.12 -5.99 -15.70
N HIS A 17 1.33 -6.32 -16.14
CA HIS A 17 2.01 -7.59 -15.88
C HIS A 17 3.33 -7.39 -15.15
N TYR A 18 3.87 -8.47 -14.59
CA TYR A 18 5.25 -8.50 -14.13
C TYR A 18 6.17 -9.05 -15.22
N ALA A 19 7.44 -8.66 -15.17
CA ALA A 19 8.45 -9.12 -16.10
C ALA A 19 9.81 -9.21 -15.43
N THR A 20 10.65 -10.09 -15.95
CA THR A 20 12.10 -9.99 -15.76
C THR A 20 12.66 -9.02 -16.79
N CYS A 21 13.27 -7.94 -16.34
CA CYS A 21 13.91 -6.94 -17.19
C CYS A 21 15.43 -7.11 -17.19
N ILE A 22 16.04 -6.84 -18.35
CA ILE A 22 17.48 -6.81 -18.52
C ILE A 22 17.88 -5.47 -19.14
N ILE A 23 18.84 -4.80 -18.51
CA ILE A 23 19.55 -3.65 -19.08
C ILE A 23 21.00 -4.06 -19.30
N MET A 24 21.50 -3.85 -20.51
CA MET A 24 22.94 -3.91 -20.79
C MET A 24 23.45 -2.50 -21.06
N LEU A 25 24.56 -2.11 -20.44
CA LEU A 25 25.18 -0.82 -20.70
C LEU A 25 26.69 -0.83 -20.45
N PRO A 26 27.46 0.07 -21.08
CA PRO A 26 28.88 0.24 -20.80
C PRO A 26 29.15 0.59 -19.33
N GLU A 27 30.19 0.02 -18.71
CA GLU A 27 30.52 0.25 -17.29
C GLU A 27 30.71 1.75 -16.96
N ASN A 28 31.35 2.51 -17.85
CA ASN A 28 31.51 3.96 -17.72
C ASN A 28 30.19 4.76 -17.79
N ASN A 29 29.11 4.14 -18.28
CA ASN A 29 27.78 4.72 -18.37
C ASN A 29 26.87 4.29 -17.21
N PHE A 30 27.37 3.52 -16.25
CA PHE A 30 26.58 3.01 -15.13
C PHE A 30 26.24 4.12 -14.13
N SER A 31 24.94 4.28 -13.87
CA SER A 31 24.43 4.97 -12.69
C SER A 31 23.03 4.47 -12.37
N ILE A 32 22.66 4.49 -11.09
CA ILE A 32 21.34 4.05 -10.64
C ILE A 32 20.23 4.90 -11.24
N LYS A 33 20.44 6.21 -11.29
CA LYS A 33 19.55 7.14 -12.00
C LYS A 33 19.33 6.74 -13.46
N LYS A 34 20.37 6.31 -14.18
CA LYS A 34 20.23 5.88 -15.58
C LYS A 34 19.42 4.58 -15.68
N ILE A 35 19.70 3.59 -14.82
CA ILE A 35 18.93 2.33 -14.75
C ILE A 35 17.45 2.60 -14.51
N TYR A 36 17.13 3.41 -13.50
CA TYR A 36 15.75 3.76 -13.16
C TYR A 36 15.06 4.51 -14.32
N ASN A 37 15.74 5.46 -14.96
CA ASN A 37 15.17 6.19 -16.10
C ASN A 37 14.91 5.29 -17.32
N ILE A 38 15.82 4.36 -17.64
CA ILE A 38 15.60 3.39 -18.72
C ILE A 38 14.35 2.55 -18.42
N SER A 39 14.25 1.99 -17.21
CA SER A 39 13.08 1.21 -16.79
C SER A 39 11.78 2.02 -16.91
N LYS A 40 11.78 3.25 -16.38
CA LYS A 40 10.62 4.14 -16.37
C LYS A 40 10.16 4.56 -17.76
N ILE A 41 11.09 4.89 -18.67
CA ILE A 41 10.75 5.23 -20.06
C ILE A 41 10.09 4.06 -20.78
N ASN A 42 10.47 2.83 -20.42
CA ASN A 42 9.84 1.60 -20.92
C ASN A 42 8.58 1.21 -20.13
N SER A 43 8.08 2.06 -19.22
CA SER A 43 6.89 1.84 -18.39
C SER A 43 7.00 0.70 -17.38
N TYR A 44 8.23 0.38 -16.93
CA TYR A 44 8.50 -0.67 -15.93
C TYR A 44 8.87 -0.05 -14.58
N LEU A 45 8.10 -0.39 -13.53
CA LEU A 45 8.41 -0.08 -12.14
C LEU A 45 9.29 -1.18 -11.54
N ILE A 46 10.50 -0.85 -11.11
CA ILE A 46 11.45 -1.80 -10.53
C ILE A 46 10.90 -2.31 -9.20
N CYS A 47 10.74 -3.62 -9.01
CA CYS A 47 10.12 -4.20 -7.82
C CYS A 47 10.96 -5.32 -7.19
N SER A 48 12.29 -5.25 -7.35
CA SER A 48 13.25 -6.20 -6.78
C SER A 48 14.67 -5.62 -6.71
N SER A 49 15.56 -6.37 -6.05
CA SER A 49 17.00 -6.10 -6.02
C SER A 49 17.62 -6.09 -7.41
N LEU A 50 18.56 -5.18 -7.69
CA LEU A 50 19.35 -5.21 -8.92
C LEU A 50 20.44 -6.27 -8.84
N LYS A 51 20.49 -7.20 -9.79
CA LYS A 51 21.62 -8.11 -9.99
C LYS A 51 22.52 -7.57 -11.09
N ILE A 52 23.78 -7.28 -10.78
CA ILE A 52 24.72 -6.64 -11.69
C ILE A 52 25.88 -7.58 -11.97
N ASP A 53 26.01 -7.98 -13.23
CA ASP A 53 27.10 -8.83 -13.72
C ASP A 53 27.97 -8.07 -14.71
N LYS A 54 29.27 -8.33 -14.69
CA LYS A 54 30.20 -7.86 -15.73
C LYS A 54 30.30 -8.90 -16.83
N LEU A 55 29.96 -8.52 -18.07
CA LEU A 55 30.03 -9.41 -19.22
C LEU A 55 31.46 -9.47 -19.76
N VAL A 56 31.92 -10.68 -20.07
CA VAL A 56 33.22 -10.93 -20.72
C VAL A 56 32.97 -11.13 -22.20
N GLU A 57 33.49 -10.21 -23.02
CA GLU A 57 33.21 -10.14 -24.47
C GLU A 57 33.41 -11.49 -25.17
N GLU A 58 34.56 -12.14 -24.96
CA GLU A 58 34.88 -13.44 -25.57
C GLU A 58 33.80 -14.50 -25.28
N LYS A 59 33.34 -14.59 -24.02
CA LYS A 59 32.30 -15.54 -23.62
C LYS A 59 30.94 -15.21 -24.22
N CYS A 60 30.64 -13.93 -24.43
CA CYS A 60 29.41 -13.50 -25.07
C CYS A 60 29.35 -13.97 -26.54
N PHE A 61 30.48 -13.93 -27.26
CA PHE A 61 30.56 -14.41 -28.64
C PHE A 61 30.68 -15.93 -28.77
N GLU A 62 31.25 -16.60 -27.76
CA GLU A 62 31.39 -18.07 -27.76
C GLU A 62 30.07 -18.78 -27.43
N ILE A 63 29.29 -18.26 -26.47
CA ILE A 63 28.13 -18.96 -25.89
C ILE A 63 26.81 -18.26 -26.22
N GLY A 64 26.83 -16.96 -26.51
CA GLY A 64 25.63 -16.18 -26.78
C GLY A 64 24.97 -16.56 -28.09
N ASP A 65 23.63 -16.53 -28.10
CA ASP A 65 22.87 -16.60 -29.36
C ASP A 65 22.93 -15.25 -30.11
N ASP A 66 22.43 -15.24 -31.34
CA ASP A 66 22.44 -14.05 -32.19
C ASP A 66 21.71 -12.86 -31.53
N ILE A 67 20.66 -13.14 -30.74
CA ILE A 67 19.87 -12.12 -30.05
C ILE A 67 20.72 -11.46 -28.95
N PHE A 68 21.39 -12.26 -28.15
CA PHE A 68 22.25 -11.81 -27.07
C PHE A 68 23.47 -11.05 -27.61
N ILE A 69 24.11 -11.55 -28.67
CA ILE A 69 25.24 -10.87 -29.30
C ILE A 69 24.80 -9.51 -29.86
N LYS A 70 23.64 -9.45 -30.52
CA LYS A 70 23.08 -8.18 -31.00
C LYS A 70 22.81 -7.22 -29.85
N ALA A 71 22.21 -7.67 -28.76
CA ALA A 71 21.98 -6.87 -27.56
C ALA A 71 23.28 -6.30 -26.98
N TYR A 72 24.33 -7.12 -26.89
CA TYR A 72 25.65 -6.71 -26.44
C TYR A 72 26.25 -5.63 -27.34
N LEU A 73 26.23 -5.83 -28.67
CA LEU A 73 26.74 -4.88 -29.64
C LEU A 73 25.96 -3.57 -29.64
N THR A 74 24.63 -3.62 -29.53
CA THR A 74 23.77 -2.44 -29.38
C THR A 74 24.14 -1.68 -28.10
N ALA A 75 24.27 -2.35 -26.96
CA ALA A 75 24.68 -1.69 -25.71
C ALA A 75 26.06 -1.02 -25.84
N LYS A 76 27.01 -1.67 -26.52
CA LYS A 76 28.35 -1.16 -26.76
C LYS A 76 28.37 0.07 -27.67
N ASN A 77 27.57 0.07 -28.73
CA ASN A 77 27.59 1.10 -29.78
C ASN A 77 26.62 2.26 -29.50
N GLU A 78 25.44 1.97 -28.96
CA GLU A 78 24.35 2.93 -28.75
C GLU A 78 24.25 3.36 -27.27
N GLY A 79 25.02 2.73 -26.38
CA GLY A 79 25.19 3.14 -24.99
C GLY A 79 24.23 2.50 -23.99
N PHE A 80 23.21 1.76 -24.45
CA PHE A 80 22.47 0.76 -23.68
C PHE A 80 21.62 -0.16 -24.58
N TYR A 81 21.16 -1.27 -24.03
CA TYR A 81 20.10 -2.11 -24.58
C TYR A 81 19.13 -2.49 -23.46
N PHE A 82 17.83 -2.47 -23.73
CA PHE A 82 16.77 -2.86 -22.80
C PHE A 82 15.93 -3.97 -23.41
N THR A 83 15.60 -4.98 -22.63
CA THR A 83 14.61 -6.00 -22.98
C THR A 83 13.87 -6.46 -21.74
N SER A 84 12.67 -6.99 -21.93
CA SER A 84 11.83 -7.56 -20.88
C SER A 84 11.28 -8.91 -21.33
N PHE A 85 11.13 -9.79 -20.34
CA PHE A 85 10.52 -11.10 -20.48
C PHE A 85 9.28 -11.06 -19.58
N PRO A 86 8.10 -10.73 -20.15
CA PRO A 86 6.86 -10.70 -19.38
C PRO A 86 6.58 -12.10 -18.83
N ASP A 87 6.14 -12.16 -17.58
CA ASP A 87 5.51 -13.36 -17.07
C ASP A 87 4.26 -13.61 -17.92
N GLU A 88 3.89 -14.88 -18.19
CA GLU A 88 2.71 -15.22 -19.01
C GLU A 88 1.35 -14.77 -18.40
N GLY A 89 1.42 -14.00 -17.32
CA GLY A 89 0.31 -13.41 -16.64
C GLY A 89 -0.10 -12.05 -17.18
N ASN A 90 -1.41 -11.88 -17.35
CA ASN A 90 -2.10 -10.62 -17.58
C ASN A 90 -2.14 -10.12 -19.04
N LEU A 91 -3.20 -10.53 -19.75
CA LEU A 91 -3.68 -9.92 -21.01
C LEU A 91 -4.86 -8.97 -20.74
N ASN A 92 -4.74 -8.04 -19.77
CA ASN A 92 -5.80 -7.07 -19.44
C ASN A 92 -7.20 -7.68 -19.15
N LEU A 93 -7.26 -8.88 -18.54
CA LEU A 93 -8.51 -9.63 -18.32
C LEU A 93 -9.28 -9.22 -17.05
N ASN A 94 -8.91 -8.12 -16.40
CA ASN A 94 -9.53 -7.66 -15.15
C ASN A 94 -10.89 -6.99 -15.38
N ASN A 95 -11.89 -7.79 -15.73
CA ASN A 95 -13.26 -7.31 -15.97
C ASN A 95 -14.10 -7.17 -14.69
N VAL A 96 -13.54 -7.54 -13.53
CA VAL A 96 -14.27 -7.56 -12.25
C VAL A 96 -13.83 -6.39 -11.38
N SER A 97 -14.79 -5.55 -11.01
CA SER A 97 -14.57 -4.45 -10.09
C SER A 97 -14.86 -4.87 -8.65
N ILE A 98 -13.94 -4.58 -7.73
CA ILE A 98 -14.13 -4.85 -6.31
C ILE A 98 -14.68 -3.59 -5.64
N PRO A 99 -15.84 -3.64 -4.98
CA PRO A 99 -16.38 -2.49 -4.28
C PRO A 99 -15.47 -2.13 -3.11
N SER A 100 -15.18 -0.84 -2.97
CA SER A 100 -14.50 -0.31 -1.78
C SER A 100 -15.52 -0.01 -0.67
N PHE A 101 -15.03 0.03 0.57
CA PHE A 101 -15.83 0.47 1.73
C PHE A 101 -15.62 1.96 2.01
N VAL A 102 -16.72 2.64 2.31
CA VAL A 102 -16.84 4.08 2.53
C VAL A 102 -17.66 4.36 3.80
N GLU A 103 -17.78 5.64 4.16
CA GLU A 103 -18.45 6.08 5.38
C GLU A 103 -19.93 5.63 5.44
N SER A 104 -20.67 5.69 4.32
CA SER A 104 -22.08 5.28 4.28
C SER A 104 -22.30 3.80 4.61
N ASP A 105 -21.26 2.97 4.44
CA ASP A 105 -21.35 1.56 4.82
C ASP A 105 -21.31 1.39 6.34
N ILE A 106 -20.48 2.18 7.02
CA ILE A 106 -20.46 2.22 8.48
C ILE A 106 -21.74 2.85 9.00
N GLU A 107 -22.25 3.89 8.35
CA GLU A 107 -23.54 4.49 8.71
C GLU A 107 -24.67 3.46 8.72
N LEU A 108 -24.71 2.57 7.73
CA LEU A 108 -25.68 1.47 7.67
C LEU A 108 -25.53 0.50 8.85
N VAL A 109 -24.29 0.07 9.14
CA VAL A 109 -24.00 -0.82 10.27
C VAL A 109 -24.40 -0.17 11.60
N ILE A 110 -24.02 1.08 11.83
CA ILE A 110 -24.39 1.84 13.03
C ILE A 110 -25.91 1.96 13.16
N SER A 111 -26.61 2.25 12.07
CA SER A 111 -28.07 2.37 12.06
C SER A 111 -28.77 1.06 12.41
N ASN A 112 -28.27 -0.07 11.88
CA ASN A 112 -28.79 -1.40 12.20
C ASN A 112 -28.61 -1.78 13.68
N LEU A 113 -27.57 -1.24 14.33
CA LEU A 113 -27.32 -1.41 15.76
C LEU A 113 -28.08 -0.42 16.65
N GLY A 114 -29.00 0.36 16.07
CA GLY A 114 -29.80 1.37 16.79
C GLY A 114 -29.05 2.69 17.06
N GLY A 115 -27.87 2.87 16.48
CA GLY A 115 -27.15 4.14 16.46
C GLY A 115 -27.63 5.08 15.35
N HIS A 116 -26.96 6.20 15.18
CA HIS A 116 -27.25 7.15 14.10
C HIS A 116 -26.03 8.02 13.75
N LYS A 117 -26.06 8.59 12.54
CA LYS A 117 -25.15 9.67 12.13
C LYS A 117 -25.48 10.96 12.85
N ILE A 118 -24.46 11.61 13.42
CA ILE A 118 -24.62 12.90 14.07
C ILE A 118 -24.68 13.96 12.97
N GLN A 119 -25.72 14.79 12.99
CA GLN A 119 -25.85 15.88 12.03
C GLN A 119 -24.75 16.91 12.23
N GLU A 120 -24.11 17.32 11.13
CA GLU A 120 -23.13 18.40 11.13
C GLU A 120 -23.74 19.69 11.70
N ARG A 121 -22.96 20.39 12.54
CA ARG A 121 -23.35 21.66 13.16
C ARG A 121 -22.34 22.75 12.82
N ASN A 122 -22.56 23.95 13.34
CA ASN A 122 -21.58 25.05 13.26
C ASN A 122 -20.29 24.77 14.06
N ILE A 123 -20.23 23.66 14.79
CA ILE A 123 -19.04 23.14 15.47
C ILE A 123 -18.61 21.82 14.85
N LYS A 124 -17.38 21.41 15.14
CA LYS A 124 -16.91 20.08 14.74
C LYS A 124 -17.67 18.98 15.48
N THR A 125 -18.35 18.14 14.72
CA THR A 125 -19.05 16.95 15.23
C THR A 125 -18.26 15.69 14.89
N PRO A 126 -18.29 14.65 15.74
CA PRO A 126 -17.97 13.29 15.33
C PRO A 126 -19.06 12.75 14.39
N ASP A 127 -18.75 11.67 13.69
CA ASP A 127 -19.63 11.14 12.64
C ASP A 127 -20.82 10.36 13.19
N PHE A 128 -20.64 9.56 14.26
CA PHE A 128 -21.67 8.64 14.73
C PHE A 128 -21.87 8.61 16.24
N TYR A 129 -23.08 8.23 16.63
CA TYR A 129 -23.49 7.94 18.00
C TYR A 129 -24.06 6.52 18.09
N LEU A 130 -23.53 5.70 19.01
CA LEU A 130 -24.01 4.34 19.27
C LEU A 130 -23.88 4.01 20.75
N ASN A 131 -24.97 3.66 21.43
CA ASN A 131 -24.97 3.21 22.84
C ASN A 131 -24.16 4.11 23.81
N ASN A 132 -24.33 5.44 23.73
CA ASN A 132 -23.57 6.44 24.50
C ASN A 132 -22.08 6.51 24.16
N ILE A 133 -21.73 6.14 22.94
CA ILE A 133 -20.37 6.16 22.42
C ILE A 133 -20.33 7.05 21.18
N LEU A 134 -19.37 7.98 21.17
CA LEU A 134 -19.06 8.80 20.00
C LEU A 134 -18.01 8.10 19.14
N LEU A 135 -18.27 7.99 17.84
CA LEU A 135 -17.35 7.40 16.88
C LEU A 135 -17.01 8.41 15.80
N GLU A 136 -15.72 8.59 15.55
CA GLU A 136 -15.22 9.30 14.38
C GLU A 136 -14.78 8.31 13.30
N PHE A 137 -15.17 8.53 12.07
CA PHE A 137 -14.71 7.81 10.89
C PHE A 137 -13.47 8.46 10.29
N LYS A 138 -12.48 7.64 9.95
CA LYS A 138 -11.33 8.03 9.14
C LYS A 138 -11.02 6.94 8.11
N SER A 139 -10.65 7.37 6.92
CA SER A 139 -10.22 6.48 5.84
C SER A 139 -8.79 6.79 5.40
N LEU A 140 -8.00 5.74 5.17
CA LEU A 140 -6.67 5.74 4.59
C LEU A 140 -6.80 5.23 3.15
N GLN A 141 -7.18 6.13 2.24
CA GLN A 141 -7.51 5.80 0.84
C GLN A 141 -6.35 6.02 -0.14
N ASN A 142 -5.28 6.69 0.29
CA ASN A 142 -4.15 7.03 -0.57
C ASN A 142 -2.91 6.27 -0.12
N GLU A 143 -2.15 5.80 -1.11
CA GLU A 143 -0.88 5.12 -0.87
C GLU A 143 0.19 6.16 -0.50
N SER A 144 0.74 6.05 0.71
CA SER A 144 1.71 7.04 1.19
C SER A 144 2.99 7.06 0.38
N LEU A 145 3.37 5.93 -0.23
CA LEU A 145 4.59 5.82 -1.02
C LEU A 145 4.52 6.61 -2.34
N GLU A 146 3.34 7.05 -2.78
CA GLU A 146 3.18 7.97 -3.92
C GLU A 146 3.54 9.42 -3.55
N ASN A 147 3.57 9.76 -2.26
CA ASN A 147 3.87 11.11 -1.79
C ASN A 147 5.38 11.40 -1.86
N LYS A 148 5.78 12.42 -2.64
CA LYS A 148 7.20 12.78 -2.83
C LYS A 148 7.93 13.19 -1.55
N GLU A 149 7.25 13.85 -0.62
CA GLU A 149 7.84 14.20 0.68
C GLU A 149 8.07 12.95 1.53
N ARG A 150 7.14 11.99 1.47
CA ARG A 150 7.29 10.69 2.12
C ARG A 150 8.47 9.91 1.52
N GLN A 151 8.60 9.89 0.20
CA GLN A 151 9.73 9.26 -0.50
C GLN A 151 11.07 9.83 -0.04
N LYS A 152 11.20 11.17 0.06
CA LYS A 152 12.41 11.83 0.59
C LYS A 152 12.71 11.41 2.03
N ASN A 153 11.71 11.44 2.90
CA ASN A 153 11.86 11.01 4.30
C ASN A 153 12.29 9.54 4.41
N ILE A 154 11.83 8.67 3.52
CA ILE A 154 12.25 7.26 3.47
C ILE A 154 13.70 7.17 3.01
N ALA A 155 14.07 7.89 1.95
CA ALA A 155 15.45 7.91 1.44
C ALA A 155 16.47 8.40 2.48
N GLU A 156 16.09 9.34 3.34
CA GLU A 156 16.92 9.80 4.48
C GLU A 156 17.19 8.68 5.50
N ILE A 157 16.21 7.80 5.76
CA ILE A 157 16.36 6.71 6.74
C ILE A 157 17.38 5.69 6.29
N PHE A 158 17.39 5.39 4.99
CA PHE A 158 18.23 4.34 4.40
C PHE A 158 19.41 4.89 3.61
N PHE A 159 19.81 6.13 3.87
CA PHE A 159 20.87 6.81 3.13
C PHE A 159 22.20 6.03 3.18
N ASP A 160 22.58 5.56 4.37
CA ASP A 160 23.83 4.82 4.62
C ASP A 160 23.73 3.32 4.30
N THR A 161 22.57 2.82 3.86
CA THR A 161 22.42 1.42 3.45
C THR A 161 23.28 1.19 2.19
N PRO A 162 24.17 0.18 2.15
CA PRO A 162 25.14 0.03 1.06
C PRO A 162 24.51 -0.37 -0.29
N ASP A 163 23.28 -0.89 -0.29
CA ASP A 163 22.62 -1.41 -1.49
C ASP A 163 22.17 -0.32 -2.47
N TYR A 164 22.19 -0.66 -3.77
CA TYR A 164 21.70 0.18 -4.86
C TYR A 164 20.18 0.18 -4.98
N SER A 165 19.53 -0.90 -4.56
CA SER A 165 18.09 -0.94 -4.44
C SER A 165 17.67 -1.53 -3.11
N ILE A 166 16.66 -0.90 -2.52
CA ILE A 166 16.23 -1.12 -1.14
C ILE A 166 14.76 -1.49 -1.17
N ASP A 167 14.45 -2.69 -0.68
CA ASP A 167 13.09 -3.07 -0.37
C ASP A 167 12.60 -2.28 0.84
N ILE A 168 11.49 -1.57 0.70
CA ILE A 168 10.91 -0.73 1.74
C ILE A 168 9.62 -1.31 2.31
N ASP A 169 9.37 -2.61 2.11
CA ASP A 169 8.31 -3.32 2.80
C ASP A 169 8.47 -3.19 4.32
N PRO A 170 7.50 -2.57 5.03
CA PRO A 170 7.61 -2.33 6.46
C PRO A 170 7.48 -3.59 7.32
N ILE A 171 7.19 -4.76 6.76
CA ILE A 171 7.27 -6.05 7.47
C ILE A 171 8.74 -6.44 7.70
N GLN A 172 9.65 -6.01 6.84
CA GLN A 172 11.05 -6.40 6.94
C GLN A 172 11.73 -5.84 8.18
N ASN A 173 12.72 -6.59 8.67
CA ASN A 173 13.58 -6.15 9.76
C ASN A 173 14.83 -5.46 9.21
N PHE A 174 14.83 -4.14 9.29
CA PHE A 174 15.96 -3.26 8.95
C PHE A 174 16.85 -2.93 10.15
N ASN A 175 16.92 -3.83 11.14
CA ASN A 175 17.65 -3.62 12.40
C ASN A 175 17.19 -2.34 13.12
N GLU A 176 18.12 -1.45 13.49
CA GLU A 176 17.85 -0.20 14.20
C GLU A 176 16.92 0.74 13.39
N LEU A 177 17.00 0.70 12.06
CA LEU A 177 16.21 1.53 11.16
C LEU A 177 14.71 1.17 11.18
N THR A 178 14.36 -0.08 11.54
CA THR A 178 12.96 -0.54 11.63
C THR A 178 12.15 0.38 12.53
N SER A 179 12.69 0.72 13.70
CA SER A 179 12.00 1.57 14.68
C SER A 179 11.79 2.99 14.16
N ILE A 180 12.77 3.55 13.44
CA ILE A 180 12.74 4.88 12.85
C ILE A 180 11.70 4.91 11.71
N TYR A 181 11.71 3.90 10.86
CA TYR A 181 10.77 3.76 9.75
C TYR A 181 9.33 3.61 10.23
N HIS A 182 9.09 2.70 11.19
CA HIS A 182 7.77 2.51 11.80
C HIS A 182 7.29 3.77 12.52
N LYS A 183 8.16 4.51 13.20
CA LYS A 183 7.80 5.81 13.81
C LYS A 183 7.33 6.82 12.76
N LYS A 184 7.98 6.87 11.60
CA LYS A 184 7.56 7.74 10.49
C LYS A 184 6.20 7.29 9.94
N ILE A 185 5.91 5.99 9.82
CA ILE A 185 4.58 5.48 9.41
C ILE A 185 3.53 5.87 10.46
N LYS A 186 3.83 5.65 11.74
CA LYS A 186 2.97 5.97 12.88
C LYS A 186 2.52 7.42 12.86
N ASN A 187 3.41 8.35 12.55
CA ASN A 187 3.08 9.77 12.53
C ASN A 187 1.95 10.11 11.54
N THR A 188 1.87 9.42 10.40
CA THR A 188 0.75 9.60 9.45
C THR A 188 -0.58 9.19 10.09
N ILE A 189 -0.62 8.03 10.74
CA ILE A 189 -1.83 7.52 11.43
C ILE A 189 -2.18 8.43 12.62
N LYS A 190 -1.19 8.89 13.38
CA LYS A 190 -1.34 9.78 14.53
C LYS A 190 -2.07 11.07 14.17
N GLU A 191 -1.84 11.64 12.99
CA GLU A 191 -2.57 12.86 12.57
C GLU A 191 -4.08 12.62 12.38
N HIS A 192 -4.50 11.41 12.00
CA HIS A 192 -5.92 11.06 11.96
C HIS A 192 -6.52 11.02 13.38
N PHE A 193 -5.81 10.41 14.34
CA PHE A 193 -6.23 10.38 15.75
C PHE A 193 -6.27 11.77 16.39
N LYS A 194 -5.33 12.66 16.07
CA LYS A 194 -5.37 14.05 16.53
C LYS A 194 -6.59 14.80 16.01
N LYS A 195 -6.90 14.66 14.72
CA LYS A 195 -8.08 15.29 14.10
C LYS A 195 -9.38 14.79 14.73
N ALA A 196 -9.52 13.46 14.84
CA ALA A 196 -10.64 12.80 15.50
C ALA A 196 -10.80 13.27 16.96
N SER A 197 -9.70 13.27 17.73
CA SER A 197 -9.71 13.74 19.12
C SER A 197 -10.15 15.19 19.25
N LYS A 198 -9.79 16.06 18.30
CA LYS A 198 -10.24 17.46 18.28
C LYS A 198 -11.74 17.56 18.05
N GLN A 199 -12.29 16.81 17.08
CA GLN A 199 -13.74 16.79 16.79
C GLN A 199 -14.53 16.32 18.02
N ILE A 200 -14.13 15.19 18.60
CA ILE A 200 -14.79 14.64 19.79
C ILE A 200 -14.71 15.58 20.99
N LYS A 201 -13.54 16.17 21.29
CA LYS A 201 -13.40 17.13 22.41
C LYS A 201 -14.28 18.36 22.26
N GLU A 202 -14.40 18.88 21.04
CA GLU A 202 -15.21 20.05 20.74
C GLU A 202 -16.68 19.74 20.97
N PHE A 203 -17.16 18.60 20.45
CA PHE A 203 -18.54 18.15 20.63
C PHE A 203 -18.88 17.84 22.09
N LYS A 204 -18.03 17.10 22.83
CA LYS A 204 -18.27 16.76 24.25
C LYS A 204 -18.46 17.99 25.14
N ARG A 205 -17.89 19.15 24.80
CA ARG A 205 -18.07 20.39 25.57
C ARG A 205 -19.50 20.93 25.49
N GLU A 206 -20.25 20.61 24.44
CA GLU A 206 -21.63 21.10 24.26
C GLU A 206 -22.68 20.19 24.90
N ILE A 207 -22.48 18.87 24.87
CA ILE A 207 -23.52 17.88 25.26
C ILE A 207 -23.52 17.45 26.74
N GLN A 208 -22.67 18.05 27.58
CA GLN A 208 -22.63 17.92 29.07
C GLN A 208 -22.63 16.50 29.69
N ASN A 209 -22.44 15.42 28.93
CA ASN A 209 -22.29 14.07 29.46
C ASN A 209 -20.98 13.40 29.03
N GLY A 210 -20.38 12.66 29.96
CA GLY A 210 -19.19 11.85 29.72
C GLY A 210 -19.54 10.61 28.91
N GLU A 211 -19.41 10.71 27.60
CA GLU A 211 -19.57 9.60 26.66
C GLU A 211 -18.21 8.94 26.39
N ASN A 212 -18.18 7.62 26.23
CA ASN A 212 -16.97 6.96 25.73
C ASN A 212 -16.72 7.40 24.28
N SER A 213 -15.49 7.32 23.79
CA SER A 213 -15.23 7.64 22.39
C SER A 213 -14.21 6.75 21.70
N GLY A 214 -14.50 6.43 20.44
CA GLY A 214 -13.66 5.60 19.60
C GLY A 214 -13.46 6.18 18.20
N ILE A 215 -12.66 5.48 17.41
CA ILE A 215 -12.42 5.79 16.00
C ILE A 215 -12.66 4.55 15.14
N VAL A 216 -13.34 4.73 14.01
CA VAL A 216 -13.45 3.72 12.96
C VAL A 216 -12.45 4.07 11.88
N LEU A 217 -11.46 3.20 11.66
CA LEU A 217 -10.36 3.44 10.73
C LEU A 217 -10.38 2.42 9.58
N PHE A 218 -10.63 2.89 8.37
CA PHE A 218 -10.60 2.07 7.17
C PHE A 218 -9.28 2.23 6.43
N ASN A 219 -8.54 1.15 6.22
CA ASN A 219 -7.40 1.11 5.31
C ASN A 219 -7.80 0.44 3.99
N THR A 220 -8.14 1.26 3.00
CA THR A 220 -8.59 0.82 1.67
C THR A 220 -7.70 1.34 0.53
N GLY A 221 -6.56 1.96 0.87
CA GLY A 221 -5.62 2.48 -0.11
C GLY A 221 -4.19 2.73 0.37
N TYR A 222 -3.90 2.64 1.67
CA TYR A 222 -2.51 2.61 2.16
C TYR A 222 -2.01 1.15 2.19
N PHE A 223 -1.85 0.60 0.99
CA PHE A 223 -1.59 -0.81 0.72
C PHE A 223 -0.24 -1.31 1.23
N SER A 224 0.77 -0.44 1.25
CA SER A 224 2.09 -0.75 1.80
C SER A 224 2.09 -0.86 3.32
N LEU A 225 0.97 -0.58 4.00
CA LEU A 225 0.80 -0.76 5.44
C LEU A 225 -0.03 -2.03 5.74
N PRO A 226 0.61 -3.15 6.14
CA PRO A 226 -0.08 -4.38 6.49
C PRO A 226 -0.98 -4.20 7.72
N HIS A 227 -2.08 -4.96 7.77
CA HIS A 227 -3.08 -4.87 8.84
C HIS A 227 -2.49 -5.06 10.25
N GLN A 228 -1.64 -6.08 10.43
CA GLN A 228 -1.02 -6.36 11.74
C GLN A 228 -0.08 -5.24 12.19
N LEU A 229 0.63 -4.59 11.24
CA LEU A 229 1.44 -3.43 11.56
C LEU A 229 0.55 -2.22 11.89
N LEU A 230 -0.52 -1.97 11.12
CA LEU A 230 -1.51 -0.94 11.43
C LEU A 230 -2.06 -1.11 12.84
N LYS A 231 -2.48 -2.32 13.21
CA LYS A 231 -2.98 -2.66 14.55
C LYS A 231 -1.99 -2.27 15.64
N LYS A 232 -0.74 -2.71 15.52
CA LYS A 232 0.34 -2.40 16.48
C LYS A 232 0.58 -0.89 16.61
N LEU A 233 0.56 -0.15 15.49
CA LEU A 233 0.73 1.30 15.51
C LEU A 233 -0.45 2.02 16.14
N VAL A 234 -1.68 1.53 15.91
CA VAL A 234 -2.90 2.03 16.55
C VAL A 234 -2.90 1.76 18.06
N GLU A 235 -2.52 0.56 18.49
CA GLU A 235 -2.32 0.21 19.92
C GLU A 235 -1.38 1.20 20.61
N ASP A 236 -0.23 1.46 19.98
CA ASP A 236 0.77 2.41 20.50
C ASP A 236 0.23 3.85 20.58
N ILE A 237 -0.55 4.29 19.58
CA ILE A 237 -1.18 5.62 19.56
C ILE A 237 -2.23 5.75 20.66
N LEU A 238 -3.13 4.78 20.80
CA LEU A 238 -4.17 4.78 21.83
C LEU A 238 -3.58 4.80 23.23
N LYS A 239 -2.46 4.09 23.44
CA LYS A 239 -1.80 4.04 24.74
C LYS A 239 -1.06 5.34 25.11
N ASN A 240 -0.42 5.99 24.13
CA ASN A 240 0.59 7.01 24.42
C ASN A 240 0.27 8.42 23.89
N GLU A 241 -0.72 8.58 23.00
CA GLU A 241 -0.88 9.82 22.22
C GLU A 241 -2.25 10.48 22.39
N THR A 242 -3.25 9.80 22.97
CA THR A 242 -4.58 10.37 23.23
C THR A 242 -5.25 9.68 24.41
N GLU A 243 -5.92 10.47 25.25
CA GLU A 243 -6.84 9.99 26.30
C GLU A 243 -8.31 10.16 25.89
N THR A 244 -8.55 10.79 24.73
CA THR A 244 -9.90 11.07 24.24
C THR A 244 -10.46 9.92 23.43
N ILE A 245 -9.63 9.29 22.61
CA ILE A 245 -10.03 8.11 21.85
C ILE A 245 -9.58 6.91 22.66
N GLU A 246 -10.52 6.13 23.15
CA GLU A 246 -10.28 5.03 24.09
C GLU A 246 -10.05 3.71 23.33
N PHE A 247 -10.68 3.55 22.17
CA PHE A 247 -10.59 2.36 21.35
C PHE A 247 -10.68 2.69 19.85
N ALA A 248 -10.34 1.71 19.01
CA ALA A 248 -10.48 1.77 17.57
C ALA A 248 -11.08 0.48 17.01
N PHE A 249 -11.95 0.61 16.02
CA PHE A 249 -12.25 -0.46 15.07
C PHE A 249 -11.38 -0.23 13.83
N ILE A 250 -10.54 -1.19 13.48
CA ILE A 250 -9.72 -1.13 12.28
C ILE A 250 -10.24 -2.12 11.24
N PHE A 251 -10.37 -1.66 10.01
CA PHE A 251 -10.73 -2.50 8.87
C PHE A 251 -9.71 -2.29 7.76
N THR A 252 -9.28 -3.37 7.11
CA THR A 252 -8.38 -3.30 5.96
C THR A 252 -8.94 -4.14 4.84
N GLN A 253 -9.01 -3.55 3.66
CA GLN A 253 -9.39 -4.22 2.43
C GLN A 253 -8.27 -4.06 1.41
N ILE A 254 -7.79 -5.17 0.88
CA ILE A 254 -6.81 -5.20 -0.20
C ILE A 254 -7.31 -6.10 -1.32
N ALA A 255 -6.96 -5.77 -2.55
CA ALA A 255 -7.19 -6.65 -3.69
C ALA A 255 -5.95 -6.75 -4.56
N GLN A 256 -5.70 -7.96 -5.05
CA GLN A 256 -4.65 -8.30 -6.00
C GLN A 256 -5.23 -9.12 -7.14
N THR A 257 -4.59 -9.03 -8.30
CA THR A 257 -4.97 -9.81 -9.48
C THR A 257 -3.76 -10.07 -10.36
N ASN A 258 -3.71 -11.26 -10.98
CA ASN A 258 -2.78 -11.57 -12.07
C ASN A 258 -3.49 -11.63 -13.44
N GLY A 259 -4.72 -11.14 -13.53
CA GLY A 259 -5.59 -11.18 -14.71
C GLY A 259 -6.50 -12.39 -14.77
N TRP A 260 -6.09 -13.51 -14.18
CA TRP A 260 -6.86 -14.77 -14.17
C TRP A 260 -7.45 -15.05 -12.78
N ASN A 261 -6.64 -14.84 -11.75
CA ASN A 261 -7.00 -14.97 -10.36
C ASN A 261 -7.15 -13.57 -9.76
N LEU A 262 -8.26 -13.36 -9.07
CA LEU A 262 -8.49 -12.20 -8.23
C LEU A 262 -8.56 -12.66 -6.77
N ILE A 263 -7.78 -12.03 -5.91
CA ILE A 263 -7.82 -12.25 -4.47
C ILE A 263 -8.16 -10.93 -3.82
N THR A 264 -9.20 -10.95 -2.98
CA THR A 264 -9.51 -9.85 -2.07
C THR A 264 -9.38 -10.36 -0.65
N THR A 265 -8.74 -9.58 0.22
CA THR A 265 -8.58 -9.91 1.64
C THR A 265 -9.17 -8.79 2.46
N MET A 266 -10.01 -9.17 3.42
CA MET A 266 -10.63 -8.27 4.38
C MET A 266 -10.24 -8.70 5.78
N GLN A 267 -9.70 -7.77 6.56
CA GLN A 267 -9.29 -8.00 7.94
C GLN A 267 -9.89 -6.93 8.82
N GLN A 268 -10.34 -7.33 10.02
CA GLN A 268 -10.90 -6.43 11.00
C GLN A 268 -10.40 -6.78 12.40
N ASP A 269 -10.23 -5.76 13.23
CA ASP A 269 -9.75 -5.91 14.59
C ASP A 269 -10.29 -4.77 15.47
N TRP A 270 -10.49 -5.07 16.75
CA TRP A 270 -10.77 -4.07 17.77
C TRP A 270 -9.55 -3.85 18.65
N VAL A 271 -9.29 -2.59 18.99
CA VAL A 271 -8.07 -2.18 19.70
C VAL A 271 -8.40 -1.20 20.81
N GLY A 272 -7.77 -1.34 21.99
CA GLY A 272 -7.86 -0.37 23.09
C GLY A 272 -8.91 -0.73 24.14
N ASN A 273 -9.36 0.28 24.89
CA ASN A 273 -10.30 0.15 25.99
C ASN A 273 -11.74 0.19 25.47
N ILE A 274 -12.24 -0.96 25.02
CA ILE A 274 -13.57 -1.07 24.44
C ILE A 274 -14.63 -1.00 25.55
N PRO A 275 -15.60 -0.07 25.48
CA PRO A 275 -16.61 0.08 26.52
C PRO A 275 -17.58 -1.10 26.55
N SER A 276 -18.03 -1.51 27.74
CA SER A 276 -18.94 -2.65 27.92
C SER A 276 -20.31 -2.47 27.26
N GLY A 277 -20.71 -1.22 26.97
CA GLY A 277 -21.94 -0.91 26.23
C GLY A 277 -21.86 -1.21 24.73
N LEU A 278 -20.67 -1.51 24.20
CA LEU A 278 -20.48 -1.89 22.80
C LEU A 278 -20.50 -3.41 22.65
N ASN A 279 -21.54 -3.93 22.02
CA ASN A 279 -21.62 -5.35 21.69
C ASN A 279 -20.78 -5.66 20.46
N ILE A 280 -19.48 -5.94 20.66
CA ILE A 280 -18.52 -6.25 19.59
C ILE A 280 -19.05 -7.33 18.65
N LYS A 281 -19.60 -8.42 19.19
CA LYS A 281 -20.07 -9.56 18.37
C LYS A 281 -21.21 -9.17 17.44
N GLU A 282 -22.13 -8.34 17.92
CA GLU A 282 -23.26 -7.87 17.12
C GLU A 282 -22.79 -6.91 16.02
N PHE A 283 -21.84 -6.02 16.36
CA PHE A 283 -21.19 -5.18 15.35
C PHE A 283 -20.50 -6.02 14.27
N GLU A 284 -19.72 -7.02 14.66
CA GLU A 284 -19.03 -7.91 13.72
C GLU A 284 -20.01 -8.66 12.83
N ILE A 285 -21.15 -9.12 13.36
CA ILE A 285 -22.22 -9.77 12.58
C ILE A 285 -22.81 -8.81 11.55
N GLU A 286 -23.19 -7.59 11.96
CA GLU A 286 -23.75 -6.60 11.03
C GLU A 286 -22.72 -6.17 9.96
N PHE A 287 -21.46 -6.03 10.35
CA PHE A 287 -20.39 -5.72 9.41
C PHE A 287 -20.12 -6.87 8.42
N SER A 288 -20.18 -8.13 8.86
CA SER A 288 -20.11 -9.29 7.97
C SER A 288 -21.27 -9.34 6.97
N LYS A 289 -22.50 -9.04 7.40
CA LYS A 289 -23.65 -8.96 6.47
C LYS A 289 -23.43 -7.91 5.38
N LEU A 290 -22.86 -6.76 5.75
CA LEU A 290 -22.49 -5.71 4.81
C LEU A 290 -21.41 -6.19 3.81
N ILE A 291 -20.39 -6.91 4.30
CA ILE A 291 -19.37 -7.52 3.43
C ILE A 291 -20.04 -8.46 2.42
N ASP A 292 -20.88 -9.38 2.89
CA ASP A 292 -21.58 -10.34 2.03
C ASP A 292 -22.46 -9.64 0.99
N LEU A 293 -23.20 -8.60 1.40
CA LEU A 293 -24.03 -7.81 0.51
C LEU A 293 -23.20 -7.18 -0.62
N LYS A 294 -22.08 -6.53 -0.28
CA LYS A 294 -21.20 -5.89 -1.26
C LYS A 294 -20.51 -6.90 -2.17
N MET A 295 -20.02 -7.99 -1.60
CA MET A 295 -19.30 -9.02 -2.35
C MET A 295 -20.21 -9.82 -3.28
N ASN A 296 -21.47 -10.07 -2.89
CA ASN A 296 -22.47 -10.66 -3.78
C ASN A 296 -22.82 -9.77 -4.97
N GLY A 297 -22.69 -8.45 -4.83
CA GLY A 297 -22.89 -7.49 -5.92
C GLY A 297 -21.72 -7.39 -6.91
N VAL A 298 -20.56 -8.01 -6.65
CA VAL A 298 -19.35 -7.85 -7.50
C VAL A 298 -19.59 -8.21 -8.97
N PHE A 299 -20.51 -9.13 -9.24
CA PHE A 299 -20.88 -9.56 -10.59
C PHE A 299 -22.16 -8.91 -11.13
N SER A 300 -22.78 -7.99 -10.40
CA SER A 300 -23.93 -7.24 -10.90
C SER A 300 -23.48 -5.95 -11.60
N GLU A 301 -24.12 -5.61 -12.72
CA GLU A 301 -23.86 -4.37 -13.46
C GLU A 301 -24.22 -3.10 -12.64
N GLU A 302 -24.94 -3.25 -11.53
CA GLU A 302 -25.45 -2.17 -10.67
C GLU A 302 -24.42 -1.63 -9.66
N ASN A 303 -23.20 -2.20 -9.60
CA ASN A 303 -22.16 -1.74 -8.70
C ASN A 303 -21.47 -0.45 -9.21
N ALA A 304 -22.24 0.65 -9.25
CA ALA A 304 -21.78 2.01 -9.59
C ALA A 304 -21.10 2.73 -8.40
N GLY A 305 -20.58 1.98 -7.44
CA GLY A 305 -19.90 2.51 -6.26
C GLY A 305 -18.43 2.89 -6.50
N SER A 306 -17.76 3.38 -5.45
CA SER A 306 -16.31 3.56 -5.47
C SER A 306 -15.61 2.20 -5.56
N ASN A 307 -14.71 2.07 -6.52
CA ASN A 307 -13.99 0.82 -6.78
C ASN A 307 -12.65 0.79 -6.04
N LEU A 308 -12.33 -0.35 -5.43
CA LEU A 308 -11.04 -0.59 -4.81
C LEU A 308 -9.97 -0.70 -5.89
N LYS A 309 -8.85 0.01 -5.71
CA LYS A 309 -7.68 -0.15 -6.57
C LYS A 309 -6.98 -1.46 -6.25
N PHE A 310 -6.54 -2.18 -7.29
CA PHE A 310 -5.63 -3.31 -7.09
C PHE A 310 -4.26 -2.83 -6.62
N GLN A 311 -3.64 -3.57 -5.71
CA GLN A 311 -2.28 -3.30 -5.26
C GLN A 311 -1.31 -3.43 -6.45
N LYS A 312 -0.42 -2.46 -6.60
CA LYS A 312 0.64 -2.45 -7.61
C LYS A 312 1.97 -2.12 -6.93
N PRO A 313 3.10 -2.63 -7.42
CA PRO A 313 4.40 -2.22 -6.93
C PRO A 313 4.59 -0.71 -7.06
N ILE A 314 5.40 -0.14 -6.18
CA ILE A 314 5.81 1.27 -6.24
C ILE A 314 7.31 1.32 -6.18
N SER A 315 7.92 2.17 -7.02
CA SER A 315 9.35 2.44 -6.95
C SER A 315 9.71 3.87 -7.27
N PHE A 316 10.78 4.36 -6.64
CA PHE A 316 11.31 5.70 -6.85
C PHE A 316 12.83 5.73 -6.70
N GLU A 317 13.49 6.66 -7.38
CA GLU A 317 14.92 6.89 -7.27
C GLU A 317 15.20 8.19 -6.54
N ILE A 318 16.02 8.11 -5.49
CA ILE A 318 16.53 9.26 -4.73
C ILE A 318 17.96 8.93 -4.28
N ASN A 319 18.88 9.89 -4.40
CA ASN A 319 20.27 9.79 -3.94
C ASN A 319 21.00 8.56 -4.52
N ASP A 320 20.82 8.28 -5.81
CA ASP A 320 21.43 7.14 -6.51
C ASP A 320 21.06 5.78 -5.90
N LYS A 321 19.84 5.70 -5.33
CA LYS A 321 19.24 4.46 -4.82
C LYS A 321 17.82 4.32 -5.33
N ILE A 322 17.45 3.08 -5.66
CA ILE A 322 16.07 2.73 -6.02
C ILE A 322 15.38 2.14 -4.81
N PHE A 323 14.33 2.78 -4.35
CA PHE A 323 13.46 2.25 -3.31
C PHE A 323 12.28 1.55 -3.98
N TYR A 324 11.92 0.37 -3.50
CA TYR A 324 10.78 -0.35 -4.04
C TYR A 324 9.96 -1.03 -2.95
N TRP A 325 8.64 -1.01 -3.13
CA TRP A 325 7.72 -1.85 -2.39
C TRP A 325 7.02 -2.76 -3.39
N ASN A 326 6.98 -4.06 -3.08
CA ASN A 326 6.35 -5.06 -3.92
C ASN A 326 5.25 -5.77 -3.11
N PRO A 327 3.96 -5.62 -3.47
CA PRO A 327 2.87 -6.33 -2.80
C PRO A 327 2.88 -7.84 -3.08
N GLY A 328 3.78 -8.33 -3.94
CA GLY A 328 3.87 -9.71 -4.37
C GLY A 328 3.01 -10.01 -5.60
N GLN A 329 3.16 -11.23 -6.10
CA GLN A 329 2.44 -11.76 -7.25
C GLN A 329 1.53 -12.90 -6.83
N ILE A 330 0.33 -12.94 -7.42
CA ILE A 330 -0.50 -14.15 -7.33
C ILE A 330 0.07 -15.18 -8.29
N SER A 331 0.51 -16.32 -7.75
CA SER A 331 0.99 -17.44 -8.57
C SER A 331 -0.11 -17.95 -9.50
N PHE A 332 0.25 -18.23 -10.76
CA PHE A 332 -0.53 -19.15 -11.58
C PHE A 332 -0.55 -20.50 -10.86
N PHE A 333 -1.73 -21.14 -10.78
CA PHE A 333 -1.80 -22.51 -10.28
C PHE A 333 -0.78 -23.35 -11.06
N LYS A 334 0.14 -24.01 -10.34
CA LYS A 334 1.04 -25.01 -10.91
C LYS A 334 0.30 -26.30 -11.17
#